data_AF-A0A7D6ZL41-F1
#
_entry.id   AF-A0A7D6ZL41-F1
#
_cell.length_a   1.000
_cell.length_b   1.000
_cell.length_c   1.000
_cell.angle_alpha   90.00
_cell.angle_beta   90.00
_cell.angle_gamma   90.00
#
_symmetry.space_group_name_H-M   'P 1'
#
loop_
_entity.id
_entity.type
_entity.pdbx_description
1 polymer ?
#
loop_
_entity_poly.entity_id
_entity_poly.type
_entity_poly.pdbx_seq_one_letter_code
_entity_poly.pdbx_strand_id
1 'polypeptide(L)'
;MGERKRKRQASQALVAGKTPKNPVVINARTPDSVPARLFGLGLAGTGAAHFTAPGAFEPVTKLAFPQDTRRWTYSNGMTELLLGLAIAFRRTRVIGVVGFLAYVAFLGSRFTGNLGGDKG
;
A
#
# COMPACT_ATOMS: atom_id res chain seq x y z
N MET A 1 -34.18 -11.19 21.40
CA MET A 1 -34.29 -12.66 21.17
C MET A 1 -34.63 -12.98 19.69
N GLY A 2 -33.79 -12.61 18.70
CA GLY A 2 -34.26 -12.56 17.30
C GLY A 2 -33.32 -13.03 16.19
N GLU A 3 -32.00 -13.03 16.38
CA GLU A 3 -31.05 -13.25 15.27
C GLU A 3 -30.62 -14.72 15.15
N ARG A 4 -30.34 -15.37 16.29
CA ARG A 4 -29.93 -16.79 16.34
C ARG A 4 -31.03 -17.75 15.83
N LYS A 5 -32.30 -17.43 16.11
CA LYS A 5 -33.46 -18.22 15.66
C LYS A 5 -33.65 -18.10 14.13
N ARG A 6 -33.45 -16.90 13.57
CA ARG A 6 -33.51 -16.66 12.11
C ARG A 6 -32.39 -17.38 11.37
N LYS A 7 -31.15 -17.33 11.89
CA LYS A 7 -30.02 -18.07 11.31
C LYS A 7 -30.30 -19.58 11.26
N ARG A 8 -30.80 -20.17 12.36
CA ARG A 8 -31.20 -21.59 12.40
C ARG A 8 -32.29 -21.95 11.40
N GLN A 9 -33.33 -21.12 11.25
CA GLN A 9 -34.41 -21.35 10.28
C GLN A 9 -33.93 -21.28 8.83
N ALA A 10 -33.04 -20.32 8.52
CA ALA A 10 -32.44 -20.22 7.19
C ALA A 10 -31.56 -21.44 6.88
N SER A 11 -30.75 -21.91 7.84
CA SER A 11 -29.95 -23.14 7.71
C SER A 11 -30.80 -24.39 7.48
N GLN A 12 -31.91 -24.54 8.22
CA GLN A 12 -32.82 -25.68 8.07
C GLN A 12 -33.56 -25.68 6.73
N ALA A 13 -33.96 -24.50 6.22
CA ALA A 13 -34.56 -24.38 4.90
C ALA A 13 -33.59 -24.79 3.78
N LEU A 14 -32.32 -24.35 3.88
CA LEU A 14 -31.26 -24.71 2.93
C LEU A 14 -30.97 -26.22 2.92
N VAL A 15 -30.90 -26.88 4.09
CA VAL A 15 -30.72 -28.35 4.20
C VAL A 15 -31.92 -29.10 3.62
N ALA A 16 -33.12 -28.55 3.73
CA ALA A 16 -34.34 -29.11 3.15
C ALA A 16 -34.51 -28.81 1.65
N GLY A 17 -33.52 -28.19 0.98
CA GLY A 17 -33.58 -27.83 -0.44
C GLY A 17 -34.57 -26.71 -0.76
N LYS A 18 -35.04 -25.96 0.24
CA LYS A 18 -35.99 -24.85 0.09
C LYS A 18 -35.28 -23.51 0.19
N THR A 19 -35.57 -22.60 -0.74
CA THR A 19 -35.03 -21.24 -0.68
C THR A 19 -35.63 -20.49 0.51
N PRO A 20 -34.83 -20.00 1.47
CA PRO A 20 -35.35 -19.30 2.64
C PRO A 20 -35.97 -17.95 2.24
N LYS A 21 -37.16 -17.65 2.79
CA LYS A 21 -37.91 -16.40 2.57
C LYS A 21 -37.11 -15.13 2.90
N ASN A 22 -36.09 -15.25 3.75
CA ASN A 22 -35.11 -14.21 4.05
C ASN A 22 -33.70 -14.79 3.84
N PRO A 23 -33.07 -14.62 2.66
CA PRO A 23 -31.71 -15.09 2.44
C PRO A 23 -30.75 -14.33 3.35
N VAL A 24 -29.91 -15.07 4.09
CA VAL A 24 -28.78 -14.47 4.80
C VAL A 24 -27.72 -14.18 3.76
N VAL A 25 -27.61 -12.92 3.34
CA VAL A 25 -26.53 -12.48 2.44
C VAL A 25 -25.22 -12.54 3.23
N ILE A 26 -24.47 -13.63 3.10
CA ILE A 26 -23.08 -13.65 3.51
C ILE A 26 -22.35 -12.87 2.42
N ASN A 27 -22.11 -11.59 2.66
CA ASN A 27 -21.21 -10.81 1.83
C ASN A 27 -19.85 -11.51 1.88
N ALA A 28 -19.53 -12.26 0.82
CA ALA A 28 -18.21 -12.83 0.66
C ALA A 28 -17.22 -11.67 0.76
N ARG A 29 -16.25 -11.79 1.66
CA ARG A 29 -15.23 -10.77 1.87
C ARG A 29 -14.58 -10.52 0.50
N THR A 30 -14.62 -9.30 -0.02
CA THR A 30 -14.04 -8.97 -1.33
C THR A 30 -12.62 -9.51 -1.38
N PRO A 31 -12.18 -10.23 -2.43
CA PRO A 31 -10.81 -10.72 -2.49
C PRO A 31 -9.80 -9.58 -2.31
N ASP A 32 -8.65 -9.88 -1.70
CA ASP A 32 -7.56 -8.91 -1.65
C ASP A 32 -7.12 -8.60 -3.08
N SER A 33 -7.05 -7.32 -3.45
CA SER A 33 -6.65 -6.97 -4.83
C SER A 33 -5.19 -7.37 -5.07
N VAL A 34 -4.99 -8.38 -5.90
CA VAL A 34 -3.67 -8.89 -6.32
C VAL A 34 -2.79 -7.76 -6.88
N PRO A 35 -3.26 -6.85 -7.75
CA PRO A 35 -2.42 -5.79 -8.30
C PRO A 35 -1.85 -4.85 -7.22
N ALA A 36 -2.68 -4.40 -6.28
CA ALA A 36 -2.20 -3.53 -5.20
C ALA A 36 -1.22 -4.25 -4.27
N ARG A 37 -1.39 -5.56 -4.08
CA ARG A 37 -0.47 -6.37 -3.26
C ARG A 37 0.88 -6.56 -3.96
N LEU A 38 0.87 -6.86 -5.26
CA LEU A 38 2.09 -6.92 -6.07
C LEU A 38 2.80 -5.56 -6.11
N PHE A 39 2.06 -4.47 -6.32
CA PHE A 39 2.61 -3.11 -6.28
C PHE A 39 3.24 -2.80 -4.92
N GLY A 40 2.52 -3.04 -3.83
CA GLY A 40 3.04 -2.80 -2.48
C GLY A 40 4.28 -3.63 -2.16
N LEU A 41 4.30 -4.91 -2.54
CA LEU A 41 5.47 -5.77 -2.36
C LEU A 41 6.65 -5.34 -3.24
N GLY A 42 6.39 -4.92 -4.48
CA GLY A 42 7.41 -4.37 -5.37
C GLY A 42 8.04 -3.11 -4.79
N LEU A 43 7.21 -2.16 -4.34
CA LEU A 43 7.67 -0.95 -3.67
C LEU A 43 8.48 -1.27 -2.40
N ALA A 44 8.02 -2.23 -1.60
CA ALA A 44 8.73 -2.68 -0.41
C ALA A 44 10.08 -3.31 -0.76
N GLY A 45 10.14 -4.10 -1.83
CA GLY A 45 11.37 -4.67 -2.37
C GLY A 45 12.37 -3.60 -2.82
N THR A 46 11.90 -2.56 -3.52
CA THR A 46 12.73 -1.41 -3.89
C THR A 46 13.27 -0.69 -2.64
N GLY A 47 12.43 -0.48 -1.63
CA GLY A 47 12.86 0.11 -0.36
C GLY A 47 13.93 -0.71 0.36
N ALA A 48 13.79 -2.04 0.37
CA ALA A 48 14.82 -2.94 0.89
C ALA A 48 16.12 -2.88 0.07
N ALA A 49 16.02 -2.75 -1.26
CA ALA A 49 17.18 -2.69 -2.15
C ALA A 49 18.06 -1.45 -1.88
N HIS A 50 17.49 -0.34 -1.40
CA HIS A 50 18.27 0.83 -0.98
C HIS A 50 19.24 0.52 0.17
N PHE A 51 18.93 -0.47 1.03
CA PHE A 51 19.83 -0.88 2.12
C PHE A 51 20.89 -1.88 1.66
N THR A 52 20.55 -2.76 0.72
CA THR A 52 21.47 -3.80 0.22
C THR A 52 22.44 -3.27 -0.83
N ALA A 53 21.97 -2.39 -1.72
CA ALA A 53 22.73 -1.84 -2.83
C ALA A 53 22.52 -0.32 -2.98
N PRO A 54 22.79 0.49 -1.94
CA PRO A 54 22.57 1.94 -1.95
C PRO A 54 23.26 2.65 -3.13
N GLY A 55 24.44 2.18 -3.55
CA GLY A 55 25.19 2.77 -4.66
C GLY A 55 24.45 2.74 -6.01
N ALA A 56 23.50 1.82 -6.21
CA ALA A 56 22.67 1.79 -7.41
C ALA A 56 21.64 2.95 -7.44
N PHE A 57 21.24 3.46 -6.27
CA PHE A 57 20.21 4.49 -6.11
C PHE A 57 20.78 5.88 -5.84
N GLU A 58 22.03 5.97 -5.40
CA GLU A 58 22.72 7.24 -5.13
C GLU A 58 22.74 8.21 -6.30
N PRO A 59 22.99 7.82 -7.57
CA PRO A 59 23.00 8.76 -8.69
C PRO A 59 21.67 9.50 -8.86
N VAL A 60 20.55 8.79 -8.73
CA VAL A 60 19.20 9.36 -8.82
C VAL A 60 18.90 10.18 -7.57
N THR A 61 19.26 9.67 -6.39
CA THR A 61 19.05 10.38 -5.12
C THR A 61 19.79 11.71 -5.08
N LYS A 62 21.01 11.76 -5.65
CA LYS A 62 21.86 12.94 -5.68
C LYS A 62 21.24 14.12 -6.43
N LEU A 63 20.41 13.85 -7.44
CA LEU A 63 19.69 14.88 -8.20
C LEU A 63 18.69 15.66 -7.32
N ALA A 64 18.04 14.99 -6.37
CA ALA A 64 17.09 15.62 -5.43
C ALA A 64 17.72 15.98 -4.07
N PHE A 65 18.82 15.32 -3.71
CA PHE A 65 19.50 15.46 -2.43
C PHE A 65 21.02 15.42 -2.63
N PRO A 66 21.61 16.54 -3.12
CA PRO A 66 23.04 16.60 -3.41
C PRO A 66 23.93 16.58 -2.17
N GLN A 67 23.37 16.95 -1.01
CA GLN A 67 24.01 16.86 0.30
C GLN A 67 23.47 15.63 1.05
N ASP A 68 24.35 14.93 1.76
CA ASP A 68 24.02 13.72 2.53
C ASP A 68 23.29 12.63 1.71
N THR A 69 23.64 12.48 0.43
CA THR A 69 22.97 11.58 -0.52
C THR A 69 22.78 10.18 0.06
N ARG A 70 23.82 9.60 0.67
CA ARG A 70 23.76 8.25 1.26
C ARG A 70 22.72 8.13 2.37
N ARG A 71 22.60 9.17 3.21
CA ARG A 71 21.62 9.21 4.30
C ARG A 71 20.21 9.32 3.72
N TRP A 72 20.02 10.16 2.71
CA TRP A 72 18.76 10.27 2.00
C TRP A 72 18.36 8.99 1.27
N THR A 73 19.32 8.26 0.69
CA THR A 73 19.07 6.94 0.08
C THR A 73 18.48 5.95 1.09
N TYR A 74 19.02 5.87 2.31
CA TYR A 74 18.45 5.01 3.36
C TYR A 74 17.09 5.51 3.86
N SER A 75 16.92 6.83 4.03
CA SER A 75 15.62 7.41 4.45
C SER A 75 14.52 7.15 3.43
N ASN A 76 14.82 7.29 2.13
CA ASN A 76 13.92 6.98 1.03
C ASN A 76 13.60 5.47 1.02
N GLY A 77 14.63 4.63 1.16
CA GLY A 77 14.47 3.18 1.28
C GLY A 77 13.55 2.76 2.42
N MET A 78 13.71 3.36 3.61
CA MET A 78 12.84 3.10 4.77
C MET A 78 11.40 3.50 4.48
N THR A 79 11.19 4.66 3.86
CA THR A 79 9.87 5.20 3.55
C THR A 79 9.15 4.32 2.53
N GLU A 80 9.83 3.93 1.46
CA GLU A 80 9.31 3.04 0.41
C GLU A 80 9.00 1.64 0.97
N LEU A 81 9.85 1.12 1.85
CA LEU A 81 9.61 -0.15 2.53
C LEU A 81 8.30 -0.13 3.34
N LEU A 82 8.14 0.88 4.19
CA LEU A 82 6.96 1.02 5.05
C LEU A 82 5.68 1.28 4.24
N LEU A 83 5.74 2.16 3.23
CA LEU A 83 4.61 2.45 2.35
C LEU A 83 4.21 1.22 1.52
N GLY A 84 5.19 0.50 0.97
CA GLY A 84 4.96 -0.72 0.22
C GLY A 84 4.25 -1.79 1.05
N LEU A 85 4.73 -2.02 2.27
CA LEU A 85 4.06 -2.92 3.23
C LEU A 85 2.65 -2.41 3.57
N ALA A 86 2.48 -1.12 3.85
CA ALA A 86 1.19 -0.53 4.16
C ALA A 86 0.17 -0.69 3.03
N ILE A 87 0.60 -0.60 1.76
CA ILE A 87 -0.25 -0.81 0.57
C ILE A 87 -0.56 -2.30 0.36
N ALA A 88 0.42 -3.17 0.61
CA ALA A 88 0.25 -4.62 0.48
C ALA A 88 -0.82 -5.16 1.45
N PHE A 89 -0.85 -4.65 2.69
CA PHE A 89 -1.86 -5.02 3.68
C PHE A 89 -3.18 -4.25 3.46
N ARG A 90 -4.27 -5.00 3.21
CA ARG A 90 -5.58 -4.43 2.92
C ARG A 90 -6.10 -3.45 3.98
N ARG A 91 -5.82 -3.70 5.27
CA ARG A 91 -6.30 -2.87 6.38
C ARG A 91 -5.66 -1.47 6.39
N THR A 92 -4.43 -1.36 5.93
CA THR A 92 -3.65 -0.11 5.91
C THR A 92 -3.55 0.50 4.52
N ARG A 93 -4.09 -0.16 3.50
CA ARG A 93 -3.89 0.22 2.10
C ARG A 93 -4.28 1.64 1.78
N VAL A 94 -5.42 2.12 2.28
CA VAL A 94 -5.87 3.49 2.02
C VAL A 94 -4.86 4.49 2.58
N ILE A 95 -4.40 4.27 3.81
CA ILE A 95 -3.38 5.11 4.45
C ILE A 95 -2.06 5.02 3.66
N GLY A 96 -1.66 3.82 3.24
CA GLY A 96 -0.46 3.60 2.45
C GLY A 96 -0.49 4.32 1.10
N VAL A 97 -1.62 4.30 0.38
CA VAL A 97 -1.77 5.01 -0.90
C VAL A 97 -1.73 6.52 -0.71
N VAL A 98 -2.43 7.05 0.30
CA VAL A 98 -2.38 8.50 0.61
C VAL A 98 -0.96 8.92 0.99
N GLY A 99 -0.28 8.15 1.85
CA GLY A 99 1.11 8.39 2.21
C GLY A 99 2.06 8.31 1.02
N PHE A 100 1.83 7.38 0.09
CA PHE A 100 2.62 7.25 -1.12
C PHE A 100 2.46 8.46 -2.05
N LEU A 101 1.23 8.94 -2.25
CA LEU A 101 0.99 10.16 -3.03
C LEU A 101 1.67 11.38 -2.40
N ALA A 102 1.58 11.52 -1.08
CA ALA A 102 2.27 12.59 -0.35
C ALA A 102 3.80 12.49 -0.50
N TYR A 103 4.35 11.29 -0.40
CA TYR A 103 5.79 11.04 -0.59
C TYR A 103 6.25 11.38 -2.01
N VAL A 104 5.51 10.98 -3.05
CA VAL A 104 5.83 11.32 -4.44
C VAL A 104 5.76 12.83 -4.67
N ALA A 105 4.77 13.52 -4.12
CA ALA A 105 4.68 14.98 -4.19
C ALA A 105 5.86 15.66 -3.49
N PHE A 106 6.26 15.17 -2.31
CA PHE A 106 7.45 15.64 -1.61
C PHE A 106 8.70 15.45 -2.46
N LEU A 107 8.95 14.24 -2.99
CA LEU A 107 10.11 13.95 -3.83
C LEU A 107 10.12 14.84 -5.07
N GLY A 108 8.98 14.97 -5.75
CA GLY A 108 8.82 15.84 -6.92
C GLY A 108 9.19 17.29 -6.63
N SER A 109 8.76 17.85 -5.50
CA SER A 109 9.14 19.22 -5.10
C SER A 109 10.63 19.38 -4.82
N ARG A 110 11.31 18.34 -4.32
CA ARG A 110 12.76 18.33 -4.12
C ARG A 110 13.49 18.25 -5.47
N PHE A 111 13.02 17.43 -6.40
CA PHE A 111 13.59 17.39 -7.75
C PHE A 111 13.45 18.75 -8.44
N THR A 112 12.27 19.38 -8.44
CA THR A 112 12.07 20.69 -9.08
C THR A 112 12.83 21.80 -8.38
N GLY A 113 12.93 21.80 -7.05
CA GLY A 113 13.68 22.81 -6.29
C GLY A 113 15.19 22.74 -6.49
N ASN A 114 15.77 21.54 -6.62
CA ASN A 114 17.21 21.38 -6.86
C ASN A 114 17.59 21.47 -8.35
N LEU A 115 16.68 21.10 -9.27
CA LEU A 115 16.89 21.27 -10.70
C LEU A 115 16.55 22.69 -11.21
N GLY A 116 15.68 23.42 -10.50
CA GLY A 116 15.26 24.78 -10.85
C GLY A 116 16.05 25.89 -10.14
N GLY A 117 17.02 25.53 -9.29
CA GLY A 117 17.95 26.48 -8.66
C GLY A 117 19.05 27.01 -9.59
N ASP A 118 19.01 26.69 -10.89
CA ASP A 118 19.90 27.22 -11.93
C ASP A 118 19.30 28.41 -12.71
N LYS A 119 18.21 29.02 -12.22
CA LYS A 119 17.59 30.17 -12.86
C LYS A 119 17.83 31.46 -12.08
N GLY A 120 18.90 32.15 -12.45
CA GLY A 120 19.11 33.59 -12.28
C GLY A 120 19.83 34.01 -11.01
#